data_AF-A0A352PZU7-F1
#
_entry.id   AF-A0A352PZU7-F1
#
_cell.length_a   1.000
_cell.length_b   1.000
_cell.length_c   1.000
_cell.angle_alpha   90.00
_cell.angle_beta   90.00
_cell.angle_gamma   90.00
#
_symmetry.space_group_name_H-M   'P 1'
#
loop_
_entity.id
_entity.type
_entity.pdbx_description
1 polymer ?
#
loop_
_entity_poly.entity_id
_entity_poly.type
_entity_poly.pdbx_seq_one_letter_code
_entity_poly.pdbx_strand_id
1 'polypeptide(L)' 'APQWIYRDPNGAQAFTPGTIRMDAQDIAKAMDLFYEVMGWDQATGAPTAEVYRRLGLPSVAEGLAAKKLVPGSKG' A
#
# COMPACT_ATOMS: atom_id res chain seq x y z
N ALA A 1 -1.20 -9.18 -2.01
CA ALA A 1 -0.13 -8.77 -2.95
C ALA A 1 -0.03 -9.77 -4.10
N PRO A 2 0.32 -9.34 -5.32
CA PRO A 2 0.51 -10.24 -6.46
C PRO A 2 1.65 -11.24 -6.19
N GLN A 3 1.37 -12.54 -6.28
CA GLN A 3 2.36 -13.61 -6.01
C GLN A 3 3.38 -13.80 -7.14
N TRP A 4 3.01 -13.44 -8.36
CA TRP A 4 3.82 -13.68 -9.56
C TRP A 4 5.11 -12.84 -9.61
N ILE A 5 5.19 -11.73 -8.86
CA ILE A 5 6.38 -10.89 -8.79
C ILE A 5 7.46 -11.55 -7.91
N TYR A 6 7.07 -12.40 -6.94
CA TYR A 6 8.01 -13.00 -6.00
C TYR A 6 8.52 -14.38 -6.44
N ARG A 7 7.91 -14.95 -7.50
CA ARG A 7 8.23 -16.28 -8.00
C ARG A 7 8.55 -16.22 -9.47
N ASP A 8 9.73 -16.71 -9.82
CA ASP A 8 10.10 -16.97 -11.19
C ASP A 8 9.91 -18.47 -11.50
N PRO A 9 9.24 -18.85 -12.61
CA PRO A 9 9.02 -20.25 -12.97
C PRO A 9 10.30 -21.08 -13.14
N ASN A 10 11.40 -20.44 -13.54
CA ASN A 10 12.70 -21.07 -13.76
C ASN A 10 13.63 -20.93 -12.54
N GLY A 11 13.13 -20.37 -11.44
CA GLY A 11 13.90 -20.18 -10.20
C GLY A 11 14.94 -19.05 -10.27
N ALA A 12 14.85 -18.14 -11.25
CA ALA A 12 15.77 -17.00 -11.33
C ALA A 12 15.83 -16.23 -10.00
N GLN A 13 17.02 -15.77 -9.62
CA GLN A 13 17.20 -14.94 -8.42
C GLN A 13 16.63 -13.54 -8.64
N ALA A 14 16.17 -12.90 -7.56
CA ALA A 14 15.71 -11.53 -7.61
C ALA A 14 16.82 -10.59 -8.11
N PHE A 15 16.44 -9.54 -8.83
CA PHE A 15 17.33 -8.47 -9.29
C PHE A 15 18.49 -8.89 -10.21
N THR A 16 18.33 -9.99 -10.94
CA THR A 16 19.28 -10.41 -11.98
C THR A 16 18.86 -9.90 -13.37
N PRO A 17 19.78 -9.64 -14.32
CA PRO A 17 19.42 -9.15 -15.65
C PRO A 17 18.39 -10.06 -16.35
N GLY A 18 17.31 -9.46 -16.85
CA GLY A 18 16.24 -10.17 -17.56
C GLY A 18 15.17 -10.82 -16.66
N THR A 19 15.26 -10.68 -15.34
CA THR A 19 14.19 -11.11 -14.42
C THR A 19 13.27 -9.95 -14.03
N ILE A 20 12.00 -10.27 -13.78
CA ILE A 20 11.04 -9.37 -13.12
C ILE A 20 10.82 -9.78 -11.65
N ARG A 21 11.56 -10.79 -11.16
CA ARG A 21 11.43 -11.28 -9.80
C ARG A 21 11.97 -10.25 -8.81
N MET A 22 11.16 -9.94 -7.80
CA MET A 22 11.54 -9.07 -6.68
C MET A 22 11.55 -9.84 -5.37
N ASP A 23 12.32 -9.35 -4.40
CA ASP A 23 12.27 -9.85 -3.04
C ASP A 23 11.01 -9.34 -2.30
N ALA A 24 10.41 -10.21 -1.50
CA ALA A 24 9.16 -9.90 -0.81
C ALA A 24 9.35 -8.87 0.31
N GLN A 25 10.51 -8.86 0.99
CA GLN A 25 10.82 -7.90 2.04
C GLN A 25 11.12 -6.53 1.44
N ASP A 26 11.84 -6.48 0.32
CA ASP A 26 12.11 -5.22 -0.38
C ASP A 26 10.81 -4.58 -0.90
N ILE A 27 9.87 -5.36 -1.43
CA ILE A 27 8.56 -4.82 -1.82
C ILE A 27 7.77 -4.35 -0.60
N ALA A 28 7.74 -5.12 0.49
CA ALA A 28 7.07 -4.67 1.71
C ALA A 28 7.64 -3.32 2.19
N LYS A 29 8.97 -3.19 2.20
CA LYS A 29 9.65 -1.93 2.57
C LYS A 29 9.34 -0.79 1.59
N ALA A 30 9.30 -1.06 0.29
CA ALA A 30 8.94 -0.06 -0.72
C ALA A 30 7.50 0.45 -0.53
N MET A 31 6.56 -0.43 -0.18
CA MET A 31 5.19 -0.03 0.13
C MET A 31 5.12 0.84 1.39
N ASP A 32 5.82 0.47 2.47
CA ASP A 32 5.88 1.28 3.70
C ASP A 32 6.40 2.70 3.45
N LEU A 33 7.46 2.81 2.64
CA LEU A 33 8.05 4.10 2.24
C LEU A 33 7.07 4.89 1.38
N PHE A 34 6.35 4.24 0.46
CA PHE A 34 5.33 4.88 -0.34
C PHE A 34 4.18 5.42 0.53
N TYR A 35 3.68 4.61 1.47
CA TYR A 35 2.62 5.02 2.38
C TYR A 35 3.04 6.19 3.26
N GLU A 36 4.28 6.19 3.75
CA GLU A 36 4.85 7.30 4.52
C GLU A 36 4.83 8.60 3.72
N VAL A 37 5.37 8.59 2.49
CA VAL A 37 5.40 9.76 1.60
C VAL A 37 3.99 10.28 1.29
N MET A 38 3.05 9.36 1.08
CA MET A 38 1.66 9.72 0.79
C MET A 38 0.89 10.19 2.03
N GLY A 39 1.44 9.99 3.24
CA GLY A 39 0.77 10.25 4.52
C GLY A 39 -0.35 9.25 4.83
N TRP A 40 -0.27 8.05 4.26
CA TRP A 40 -1.21 6.96 4.47
C TRP A 40 -0.87 6.17 5.74
N ASP A 41 -1.81 5.37 6.23
CA ASP A 41 -1.55 4.46 7.33
C ASP A 41 -0.66 3.30 6.86
N GLN A 42 0.52 3.14 7.44
CA GLN A 42 1.48 2.11 7.01
C GLN A 42 0.99 0.69 7.26
N ALA A 43 0.21 0.46 8.33
CA ALA A 43 -0.25 -0.88 8.69
C ALA A 43 -1.27 -1.44 7.69
N THR A 44 -2.14 -0.57 7.16
CA THR A 44 -3.23 -0.96 6.25
C THR A 44 -2.95 -0.60 4.80
N GLY A 45 -2.03 0.34 4.54
CA GLY A 45 -1.79 0.92 3.22
C GLY A 45 -2.94 1.79 2.70
N ALA A 46 -3.85 2.23 3.57
CA ALA A 46 -5.01 3.03 3.18
C ALA A 46 -4.82 4.52 3.51
N PRO A 47 -5.36 5.44 2.68
CA PRO A 47 -5.42 6.85 3.03
C PRO A 47 -6.29 7.08 4.28
N THR A 48 -5.86 7.99 5.16
CA THR A 48 -6.69 8.45 6.28
C THR A 48 -7.80 9.38 5.79
N ALA A 49 -8.82 9.63 6.64
CA ALA A 49 -9.86 10.62 6.33
C ALA A 49 -9.27 12.03 6.06
N GLU A 50 -8.18 12.38 6.73
CA GLU A 50 -7.47 13.64 6.50
C GLU A 50 -6.83 13.68 5.12
N VAL A 51 -6.19 12.59 4.69
CA VAL A 51 -5.61 12.50 3.35
C VAL A 51 -6.68 12.65 2.27
N TYR A 52 -7.84 11.99 2.41
CA TYR A 52 -8.95 12.17 1.47
C TYR A 52 -9.40 13.63 1.40
N ARG A 53 -9.52 14.33 2.53
CA ARG A 53 -9.85 15.77 2.54
C ARG A 53 -8.78 16.61 1.83
N ARG A 54 -7.50 16.37 2.09
CA ARG A 54 -6.38 17.06 1.44
C ARG A 54 -6.38 16.85 -0.08
N LEU A 55 -6.83 15.68 -0.55
CA LEU A 55 -6.97 15.36 -1.96
C LEU A 55 -8.25 15.93 -2.61
N GLY A 56 -9.06 16.71 -1.89
CA GLY A 56 -10.30 17.28 -2.42
C GLY A 56 -11.45 16.27 -2.49
N LEU A 57 -11.40 15.20 -1.69
CA LEU A 57 -12.40 14.13 -1.63
C LEU A 57 -13.12 14.06 -0.26
N PRO A 58 -13.76 15.16 0.22
CA PRO A 58 -14.38 15.18 1.54
C PRO A 58 -15.56 14.20 1.67
N SER A 59 -16.38 14.04 0.64
CA SER A 59 -17.52 13.10 0.65
C SER A 59 -17.08 11.64 0.76
N VAL A 60 -15.92 11.30 0.17
CA VAL A 60 -15.31 9.97 0.31
C VAL A 60 -14.81 9.77 1.73
N ALA A 61 -14.15 10.79 2.31
CA ALA A 61 -13.69 10.74 3.70
C ALA A 61 -14.85 10.48 4.67
N GLU A 62 -15.96 11.20 4.51
CA GLU A 62 -17.17 11.06 5.33
C GLU A 62 -17.85 9.71 5.14
N GLY A 63 -18.05 9.29 3.88
CA GLY A 63 -18.70 8.01 3.57
C GLY A 63 -17.93 6.80 4.10
N LEU A 64 -16.59 6.83 4.01
CA LEU A 64 -15.74 5.77 4.56
C LEU A 64 -15.67 5.84 6.09
N ALA A 65 -15.59 7.03 6.69
CA ALA A 65 -15.58 7.21 8.14
C ALA A 65 -16.89 6.71 8.80
N ALA A 66 -18.05 7.04 8.21
CA ALA A 66 -19.36 6.55 8.69
C ALA A 66 -19.45 5.01 8.67
N LYS A 67 -18.72 4.37 7.75
CA LYS A 67 -18.63 2.91 7.64
C LYS A 67 -17.48 2.30 8.44
N LYS A 68 -16.69 3.10 9.16
CA LYS A 68 -15.47 2.69 9.89
C LYS A 68 -14.44 2.00 8.97
N LEU A 69 -14.29 2.50 7.74
CA LEU A 69 -13.39 1.96 6.70
C LEU A 69 -12.12 2.81 6.49
N VAL A 70 -11.93 3.87 7.27
CA VAL A 70 -10.69 4.65 7.28
C VAL A 70 -9.83 4.23 8.48
N PRO A 71 -8.49 4.22 8.35
CA PRO A 71 -7.60 4.00 9.48
C PRO A 71 -7.89 4.95 10.64
N GLY A 72 -7.84 4.44 11.87
CA GLY A 72 -8.06 5.24 13.08
C GLY A 72 -9.52 5.57 13.41
N SER A 73 -10.52 5.13 12.63
CA SER A 73 -11.92 5.20 13.05
C SER A 73 -12.15 4.26 14.23
N LYS A 74 -12.03 4.79 15.46
CA LYS A 74 -12.31 4.02 16.68
C LYS A 74 -13.80 3.66 16.73
N GLY A 75 -14.06 2.43 17.16
CA GLY A 75 -15.38 1.84 17.34
C GLY A 75 -16.24 2.61 18.31
#